data_AF-A0A699VYN9-F1
#
_entry.id   AF-A0A699VYN9-F1
#
_cell.length_a   1.000
_cell.length_b   1.000
_cell.length_c   1.000
_cell.angle_alpha   90.00
_cell.angle_beta   90.00
_cell.angle_gamma   90.00
#
_symmetry.space_group_name_H-M   'P 1'
#
loop_
_entity.id
_entity.type
_entity.pdbx_description
1 polymer ?
#
loop_
_entity_poly.entity_id
_entity_poly.type
_entity_poly.pdbx_seq_one_letter_code
_entity_poly.pdbx_strand_id
1 'polypeptide(L)' 'ELKELPPHLEYAFLGDNGKWPVIIAKDISLNEKTALINVLKMRKKAIA' A
#
# COMPACT_ATOMS: atom_id res chain seq x y z
N GLU A 1 14.98 -4.42 7.37
CA GLU A 1 15.01 -3.06 6.77
C GLU A 1 14.30 -3.10 5.42
N LEU A 2 13.57 -2.05 5.05
CA LEU A 2 12.91 -1.98 3.73
C LEU A 2 13.97 -1.75 2.65
N LYS A 3 13.76 -2.37 1.48
CA LYS A 3 14.66 -2.20 0.33
C LYS A 3 14.42 -0.83 -0.31
N GLU A 4 15.45 -0.29 -0.95
CA GLU A 4 15.27 0.89 -1.80
C GLU A 4 14.36 0.55 -2.98
N LEU A 5 13.39 1.43 -3.23
CA LEU A 5 12.45 1.31 -4.33
C LEU A 5 12.86 2.21 -5.48
N PRO A 6 12.56 1.82 -6.74
CA PRO A 6 12.73 2.72 -7.88
C PRO A 6 11.83 3.97 -7.72
N PRO A 7 12.19 5.11 -8.34
CA PRO A 7 11.61 6.43 -8.04
C PRO A 7 10.11 6.58 -8.34
N HIS A 8 9.55 5.68 -9.14
CA HIS A 8 8.13 5.62 -9.48
C HIS A 8 7.30 4.80 -8.48
N LEU A 9 7.94 4.16 -7.49
CA LEU A 9 7.28 3.36 -6.46
C LEU A 9 7.44 4.01 -5.08
N GLU A 10 6.44 3.77 -4.24
CA GLU A 10 6.35 4.28 -2.88
C GLU A 10 5.81 3.18 -1.95
N TYR A 11 6.28 3.17 -0.71
CA TYR A 11 5.69 2.31 0.32
C TYR A 11 4.44 2.97 0.89
N ALA A 12 3.34 2.22 0.90
CA ALA A 12 2.18 2.50 1.73
C ALA A 12 2.01 1.39 2.76
N PHE A 13 1.36 1.68 3.87
CA PHE A 13 1.24 0.71 4.96
C PHE A 13 -0.22 0.35 5.19
N LEU A 14 -0.51 -0.95 5.19
CA LEU A 14 -1.82 -1.51 5.50
C LEU A 14 -1.91 -1.95 6.97
N GLY A 15 -3.10 -1.80 7.53
CA GLY A 15 -3.45 -2.18 8.91
C GLY A 15 -3.25 -1.07 9.93
N ASP A 16 -3.92 -1.19 11.07
CA ASP A 16 -3.98 -0.14 12.10
C ASP A 16 -2.63 0.18 12.77
N ASN A 17 -1.63 -0.69 12.59
CA ASN A 17 -0.28 -0.52 13.12
C ASN A 17 0.79 -0.39 12.02
N GLY A 18 0.39 -0.19 10.76
CA GLY A 18 1.34 -0.08 9.64
C GLY A 18 2.25 -1.30 9.46
N LYS A 19 1.82 -2.49 9.90
CA LYS A 19 2.65 -3.70 9.91
C LYS A 19 2.87 -4.31 8.52
N TRP A 20 2.03 -3.96 7.55
CA TRP A 20 2.05 -4.58 6.22
C TRP A 20 2.44 -3.54 5.17
N PRO A 21 3.74 -3.43 4.82
CA PRO A 21 4.15 -2.57 3.73
C PRO A 21 3.60 -3.13 2.42
N VAL A 22 2.94 -2.28 1.64
CA VAL A 22 2.57 -2.52 0.25
C VAL A 22 3.29 -1.51 -0.63
N ILE A 23 3.66 -1.96 -1.83
CA ILE A 23 4.33 -1.12 -2.81
C ILE A 23 3.27 -0.59 -3.76
N ILE A 24 3.18 0.73 -3.89
CA ILE A 24 2.25 1.42 -4.78
C ILE A 24 3.03 2.34 -5.72
N ALA A 25 2.41 2.76 -6.83
CA ALA A 25 3.04 3.77 -7.68
C ALA A 25 2.91 5.17 -7.04
N LYS A 26 3.99 5.95 -7.14
CA LYS A 26 4.10 7.31 -6.60
C LYS A 26 3.15 8.29 -7.29
N ASP A 27 2.90 8.05 -8.57
CA ASP A 27 2.14 8.94 -9.47
C ASP A 27 0.61 8.76 -9.34
N ILE A 28 0.15 7.95 -8.39
CA ILE A 28 -1.28 7.71 -8.11
C ILE A 28 -1.84 8.85 -7.26
N SER A 29 -3.03 9.35 -7.60
CA SER A 29 -3.71 10.40 -6.82
C SER A 29 -4.05 9.92 -5.40
N LEU A 30 -4.12 10.85 -4.43
CA LEU A 30 -4.42 10.50 -3.04
C LEU A 30 -5.77 9.75 -2.89
N ASN A 31 -6.75 10.08 -3.73
CA ASN A 31 -8.06 9.45 -3.72
C ASN A 31 -7.98 7.98 -4.19
N GLU A 32 -7.25 7.72 -5.26
CA GLU A 32 -6.98 6.36 -5.74
C GLU A 32 -6.14 5.56 -4.75
N LYS A 33 -5.13 6.17 -4.11
CA LYS A 33 -4.35 5.54 -3.02
C LYS A 33 -5.28 5.08 -1.89
N THR A 34 -6.21 5.94 -1.47
CA THR A 34 -7.18 5.65 -0.41
C THR A 34 -8.14 4.53 -0.81
N ALA A 35 -8.66 4.57 -2.05
CA ALA A 35 -9.51 3.52 -2.58
C ALA A 35 -8.80 2.16 -2.64
N LEU A 36 -7.54 2.15 -3.10
CA LEU A 36 -6.70 0.95 -3.14
C LEU A 36 -6.47 0.37 -1.74
N ILE A 37 -6.10 1.21 -0.78
CA ILE A 37 -5.91 0.79 0.63
C ILE A 37 -7.21 0.20 1.19
N ASN A 38 -8.37 0.80 0.93
CA ASN A 38 -9.67 0.28 1.38
C ASN A 38 -10.02 -1.07 0.75
N VAL A 39 -9.78 -1.23 -0.56
CA VAL A 39 -9.96 -2.52 -1.26
C VAL A 39 -9.06 -3.60 -0.65
N LEU A 40 -7.79 -3.27 -0.38
CA LEU A 40 -6.84 -4.20 0.22
C LEU A 40 -7.20 -4.54 1.68
N LYS A 41 -7.68 -3.57 2.47
CA LYS A 41 -8.21 -3.81 3.83
C LYS A 41 -9.43 -4.73 3.80
N MET A 42 -10.33 -4.57 2.83
CA MET A 42 -11.52 -5.41 2.67
C MET A 42 -11.15 -6.83 2.21
N ARG A 43 -10.13 -6.96 1.37
CA ARG A 43 -9.63 -8.24 0.83
C ARG A 43 -8.52 -8.88 1.68
N LYS A 44 -8.44 -8.59 2.99
CA LYS A 44 -7.50 -9.24 3.93
C LYS A 44 -7.51 -10.77 3.86
N LYS A 45 -8.66 -11.39 3.53
CA LYS A 45 -8.81 -12.85 3.39
C LYS A 45 -8.08 -13.45 2.18
N ALA A 46 -7.71 -12.66 1.17
CA ALA A 46 -7.00 -13.14 -0.01
C ALA A 46 -5.47 -13.12 0.14
N ILE A 47 -4.98 -12.52 1.23
CA ILE A 47 -3.55 -12.31 1.51
C ILE A 47 -3.07 -13.24 2.67
N ALA A 48 -4.01 -13.90 3.37
CA ALA A 48 -3.76 -14.87 4.44
C ALA A 48 -3.59 -16.29 3.88
#